data_AF-A0A377KD30-F1
#
_entry.id   AF-A0A377KD30-F1
#
_cell.length_a   1.000
_cell.length_b   1.000
_cell.length_c   1.000
_cell.angle_alpha   90.00
_cell.angle_beta   90.00
_cell.angle_gamma   90.00
#
_symmetry.space_group_name_H-M   'P 1'
#
loop_
_entity.id
_entity.type
_entity.pdbx_description
1 polymer ?
#
loop_
_entity_poly.entity_id
_entity_poly.type
_entity_poly.pdbx_seq_one_letter_code
_entity_poly.pdbx_strand_id
1 'polypeptide(L)'
;MVKRAKSLTKLLVALNIEAVAEALLFASKSGADPARVREALMGGFASSRVLEVHGERMIKGTFEPGFRISLHQKDLNLALENARLLNTPLPNTGYDATII
;
A
#
# COMPACT_ATOMS: atom_id res chain seq x y z
N MET A 1 2.46 -4.22 -23.83
CA MET A 1 1.49 -3.60 -22.89
C MET A 1 1.42 -4.31 -21.53
N VAL A 2 1.30 -5.65 -21.46
CA VAL A 2 1.08 -6.39 -20.20
C VAL A 2 2.16 -6.21 -19.12
N LYS A 3 3.46 -6.18 -19.49
CA LYS A 3 4.55 -5.98 -18.51
C LYS A 3 4.52 -4.61 -17.81
N ARG A 4 4.21 -3.54 -18.56
CA ARG A 4 4.07 -2.17 -18.00
C ARG A 4 2.86 -2.08 -17.06
N ALA A 5 1.75 -2.70 -17.42
CA ALA A 5 0.56 -2.78 -16.56
C ALA A 5 0.87 -3.48 -15.23
N LYS A 6 1.61 -4.61 -15.25
CA LYS A 6 1.99 -5.34 -14.03
C LYS A 6 2.86 -4.50 -13.07
N SER A 7 3.78 -3.69 -13.59
CA SER A 7 4.59 -2.78 -12.76
C SER A 7 3.76 -1.66 -12.14
N LEU A 8 2.81 -1.08 -12.89
CA LEU A 8 1.89 -0.06 -12.36
C LEU A 8 0.94 -0.63 -11.30
N THR A 9 0.45 -1.87 -11.49
CA THR A 9 -0.37 -2.54 -10.47
C THR A 9 0.39 -2.69 -9.16
N LYS A 10 1.66 -3.09 -9.20
CA LYS A 10 2.47 -3.25 -7.99
C LYS A 10 2.73 -1.93 -7.28
N LEU A 11 2.99 -0.87 -8.04
CA LEU A 11 3.14 0.48 -7.49
C LEU A 11 1.86 0.95 -6.78
N LEU A 12 0.68 0.75 -7.38
CA LEU A 12 -0.59 1.08 -6.75
C LEU A 12 -0.87 0.24 -5.50
N VAL A 13 -0.53 -1.06 -5.54
CA VAL A 13 -0.67 -1.93 -4.37
C VAL A 13 0.22 -1.45 -3.22
N ALA A 14 1.44 -1.00 -3.50
CA ALA A 14 2.36 -0.50 -2.47
C ALA A 14 1.82 0.72 -1.75
N LEU A 15 1.47 1.76 -2.51
CA LEU A 15 0.91 2.99 -1.98
C LEU A 15 -0.39 2.76 -1.21
N ASN A 16 -1.23 1.84 -1.68
CA ASN A 16 -2.46 1.52 -0.96
C ASN A 16 -2.19 0.76 0.35
N ILE A 17 -1.15 -0.09 0.42
CA ILE A 17 -0.81 -0.81 1.66
C ILE A 17 -0.33 0.18 2.71
N GLU A 18 0.54 1.10 2.30
CA GLU A 18 1.05 2.19 3.14
C GLU A 18 -0.11 3.06 3.66
N ALA A 19 -0.97 3.57 2.78
CA ALA A 19 -2.09 4.42 3.17
C ALA A 19 -3.07 3.72 4.12
N VAL A 20 -3.35 2.42 3.92
CA VAL A 20 -4.20 1.64 4.82
C VAL A 20 -3.53 1.45 6.18
N ALA A 21 -2.23 1.18 6.20
CA ALA A 21 -1.48 1.02 7.45
C ALA A 21 -1.50 2.30 8.28
N GLU A 22 -1.22 3.45 7.64
CA GLU A 22 -1.26 4.76 8.31
C GLU A 22 -2.66 5.08 8.83
N ALA A 23 -3.69 4.90 8.02
CA ALA A 23 -5.07 5.18 8.40
C ALA A 23 -5.53 4.35 9.60
N LEU A 24 -5.23 3.04 9.62
CA LEU A 24 -5.61 2.15 10.72
C LEU A 24 -4.79 2.41 11.99
N LEU A 25 -3.50 2.69 11.86
CA LEU A 25 -2.66 3.09 12.99
C LEU A 25 -3.14 4.41 13.60
N PHE A 26 -3.43 5.41 12.76
CA PHE A 26 -3.96 6.69 13.20
C PHE A 26 -5.31 6.55 13.89
N ALA A 27 -6.23 5.74 13.34
CA ALA A 27 -7.49 5.41 13.98
C ALA A 27 -7.29 4.79 15.37
N SER A 28 -6.41 3.79 15.48
CA SER A 28 -6.08 3.15 16.75
C SER A 28 -5.52 4.13 17.77
N LYS A 29 -4.57 4.99 17.36
CA LYS A 29 -3.97 6.02 18.22
C LYS A 29 -4.94 7.11 18.63
N SER A 30 -5.97 7.36 17.82
CA SER A 30 -7.07 8.29 18.11
C SER A 30 -8.14 7.68 19.03
N GLY A 31 -7.98 6.43 19.48
CA GLY A 31 -8.93 5.73 20.35
C GLY A 31 -10.12 5.11 19.61
N ALA A 32 -10.11 5.13 18.27
CA ALA A 32 -11.11 4.46 17.47
C ALA A 32 -10.78 2.97 17.31
N ASP A 33 -11.81 2.13 17.17
CA ASP A 33 -11.66 0.72 16.83
C ASP A 33 -11.30 0.57 15.34
N PRO A 34 -10.10 0.08 14.99
CA PRO A 34 -9.67 -0.07 13.60
C PRO A 34 -10.57 -1.00 12.78
N ALA A 35 -11.21 -2.00 13.40
CA ALA A 35 -12.14 -2.89 12.72
C ALA A 35 -13.40 -2.16 12.26
N ARG A 36 -13.98 -1.32 13.12
CA ARG A 36 -15.14 -0.48 12.79
C ARG A 36 -14.79 0.60 11.76
N VAL A 37 -13.60 1.19 11.87
CA VAL A 37 -13.13 2.16 10.87
C VAL A 37 -12.99 1.50 9.51
N ARG A 38 -12.37 0.30 9.42
CA ARG A 38 -12.30 -0.46 8.17
C ARG A 38 -13.69 -0.71 7.60
N GLU A 39 -14.63 -1.18 8.41
CA GLU A 39 -16.02 -1.43 7.97
C GLU A 39 -16.68 -0.17 7.38
N ALA A 40 -16.56 0.97 8.07
CA ALA A 40 -17.10 2.24 7.57
C ALA A 40 -16.45 2.67 6.24
N LEU A 41 -15.14 2.50 6.10
CA LEU A 41 -14.40 2.87 4.88
C LEU A 41 -14.73 1.98 3.67
N MET A 42 -15.14 0.72 3.90
CA MET A 42 -15.51 -0.21 2.83
C MET A 42 -16.76 0.22 2.04
N GLY A 43 -17.62 1.06 2.61
CA GLY A 43 -18.82 1.57 1.95
C GLY A 43 -18.61 2.86 1.13
N GLY A 44 -17.40 3.42 1.09
CA GLY A 44 -17.12 4.71 0.47
C GLY A 44 -16.00 4.68 -0.58
N PHE A 45 -15.55 5.87 -0.98
CA PHE A 45 -14.46 6.03 -1.96
C PHE A 45 -13.10 5.47 -1.51
N ALA A 46 -12.93 5.22 -0.22
CA ALA A 46 -11.72 4.59 0.34
C ALA A 46 -11.69 3.06 0.13
N SER A 47 -12.80 2.46 -0.32
CA SER A 47 -12.89 1.03 -0.57
C SER A 47 -11.87 0.58 -1.63
N SER A 48 -11.06 -0.41 -1.28
CA SER A 48 -10.07 -1.00 -2.17
C SER A 48 -9.81 -2.45 -1.81
N ARG A 49 -9.34 -3.25 -2.77
CA ARG A 49 -8.94 -4.64 -2.51
C ARG A 49 -7.84 -4.74 -1.44
N VAL A 50 -7.02 -3.71 -1.32
CA VAL A 50 -5.97 -3.64 -0.31
C VAL A 50 -6.56 -3.39 1.09
N LEU A 51 -7.49 -2.45 1.24
CA LEU A 51 -8.21 -2.24 2.50
C LEU A 51 -8.97 -3.51 2.94
N GLU A 52 -9.60 -4.18 1.98
CA GLU A 52 -10.32 -5.42 2.22
C GLU A 52 -9.38 -6.51 2.77
N VAL A 53 -8.29 -6.84 2.06
CA VAL A 53 -7.41 -7.96 2.41
C VAL A 53 -6.36 -7.58 3.45
N HIS A 54 -5.57 -6.55 3.17
CA HIS A 54 -4.44 -6.15 4.01
C HIS A 54 -4.90 -5.42 5.26
N GLY A 55 -5.97 -4.62 5.18
CA GLY A 55 -6.55 -3.99 6.38
C GLY A 55 -7.02 -5.04 7.39
N GLU A 56 -7.68 -6.10 6.94
CA GLU A 56 -8.08 -7.21 7.84
C GLU A 56 -6.89 -7.93 8.46
N ARG A 57 -5.83 -8.17 7.68
CA ARG A 57 -4.58 -8.78 8.18
C ARG A 57 -3.89 -7.91 9.23
N MET A 58 -3.83 -6.60 9.00
CA MET A 58 -3.25 -5.63 9.94
C MET A 58 -4.02 -5.64 11.27
N ILE A 59 -5.36 -5.66 11.21
CA ILE A 59 -6.22 -5.74 12.41
C ILE A 59 -5.99 -7.06 13.17
N LYS A 60 -5.87 -8.17 12.45
CA LYS A 60 -5.67 -9.51 13.04
C LYS A 60 -4.22 -9.78 13.45
N GLY A 61 -3.28 -8.91 13.10
CA GLY A 61 -1.84 -9.15 13.30
C GLY A 61 -1.29 -10.33 12.50
N THR A 62 -1.89 -10.69 11.36
CA THR A 62 -1.52 -11.87 10.56
C THR A 62 -0.65 -11.48 9.35
N PHE A 63 0.66 -11.63 9.50
CA PHE A 63 1.66 -11.21 8.50
C PHE A 63 2.32 -12.38 7.75
N GLU A 64 1.66 -13.54 7.72
CA GLU A 64 2.17 -14.70 7.00
C GLU A 64 2.45 -14.34 5.53
N PRO A 65 3.65 -14.64 5.01
CA PRO A 65 4.15 -14.05 3.77
C PRO A 65 3.43 -14.62 2.54
N GLY A 66 2.49 -13.85 2.00
CA GLY A 66 1.94 -14.07 0.64
C GLY A 66 2.78 -13.41 -0.46
N PHE A 67 3.52 -12.35 -0.12
CA PHE A 67 4.49 -11.66 -0.97
C PHE A 67 5.54 -11.02 -0.06
N ARG A 68 6.83 -11.24 -0.34
CA ARG A 68 7.92 -10.79 0.54
C ARG A 68 8.13 -9.29 0.42
N ILE A 69 8.31 -8.61 1.54
CA ILE A 69 8.59 -7.17 1.62
C ILE A 69 9.82 -6.76 0.77
N SER A 70 10.87 -7.60 0.74
CA SER A 70 12.06 -7.36 -0.08
C SER A 70 11.79 -7.36 -1.59
N LEU A 71 10.79 -8.13 -2.05
CA LEU A 71 10.37 -8.08 -3.45
C LEU A 71 9.59 -6.81 -3.75
N HIS A 72 8.83 -6.30 -2.78
CA HIS A 72 8.11 -5.05 -2.88
C HIS A 72 9.06 -3.86 -3.02
N GLN A 73 10.08 -3.78 -2.16
CA GLN A 73 11.13 -2.77 -2.22
C GLN A 73 11.86 -2.78 -3.58
N LYS A 74 12.18 -3.97 -4.09
CA LYS A 74 12.78 -4.13 -5.42
C LYS A 74 11.89 -3.58 -6.53
N ASP A 75 10.59 -3.84 -6.48
CA ASP A 75 9.63 -3.35 -7.48
C ASP A 75 9.49 -1.82 -7.43
N LEU A 76 9.52 -1.19 -6.25
CA LEU A 76 9.50 0.27 -6.10
C LEU A 76 10.76 0.94 -6.64
N ASN A 77 11.94 0.36 -6.36
CA ASN A 77 13.21 0.85 -6.90
C ASN A 77 13.23 0.82 -8.43
N LEU A 78 12.70 -0.24 -9.05
CA LEU A 78 12.56 -0.32 -10.51
C LEU A 78 11.57 0.74 -11.05
N ALA A 79 10.50 1.05 -10.32
CA ALA A 79 9.57 2.10 -10.72
C ALA A 79 10.24 3.48 -10.67
N LEU A 80 11.01 3.77 -9.63
CA LEU A 80 11.76 5.02 -9.47
C LEU A 80 12.86 5.19 -10.53
N GLU A 81 13.56 4.11 -10.88
CA GLU A 81 14.55 4.13 -11.97
C GLU A 81 13.89 4.47 -13.31
N ASN A 82 12.77 3.83 -13.64
CA ASN A 82 12.01 4.14 -14.85
C ASN A 82 11.46 5.58 -14.84
N ALA A 83 11.02 6.07 -13.69
CA ALA A 83 10.51 7.42 -13.53
C ALA A 83 11.59 8.48 -13.83
N ARG A 84 12.84 8.23 -13.41
CA ARG A 84 14.01 9.07 -13.77
C ARG A 84 14.24 9.12 -15.27
N LEU A 85 14.16 7.98 -15.96
CA LEU A 85 14.30 7.93 -17.44
C LEU A 85 13.20 8.71 -18.17
N LEU A 86 12.01 8.79 -17.57
CA LEU A 86 10.86 9.50 -18.14
C LEU A 86 10.75 10.96 -17.69
N ASN A 87 11.65 11.44 -16.81
CA ASN A 87 11.54 12.74 -16.15
C ASN A 87 10.20 12.94 -15.43
N THR A 88 9.65 11.87 -14.85
CA THR A 88 8.37 11.90 -14.13
C THR A 88 8.62 11.80 -12.63
N PRO A 89 8.25 12.80 -11.82
CA PRO A 89 8.37 12.70 -10.37
C PRO A 89 7.34 11.73 -9.80
N LEU A 90 7.79 10.78 -8.96
CA LEU A 90 6.94 9.87 -8.18
C LEU A 90 7.21 10.04 -6.67
N PRO A 91 6.81 11.18 -6.06
CA PRO A 91 7.21 11.53 -4.70
C PRO A 91 6.73 10.50 -3.66
N ASN A 92 5.48 10.05 -3.75
CA ASN A 92 4.93 9.08 -2.79
C ASN A 92 5.62 7.72 -2.91
N THR A 93 5.94 7.29 -4.12
CA THR A 93 6.74 6.06 -4.34
C THR A 93 8.15 6.21 -3.78
N GLY A 94 8.73 7.41 -3.87
CA GLY A 94 10.03 7.72 -3.27
C GLY A 94 9.99 7.61 -1.74
N TYR A 95 8.95 8.14 -1.11
CA TYR A 95 8.74 8.03 0.33
C TYR A 95 8.49 6.58 0.77
N ASP A 96 7.57 5.88 0.10
CA ASP A 96 7.22 4.48 0.37
C ASP A 96 8.47 3.56 0.29
N ALA A 97 9.33 3.79 -0.71
CA ALA A 97 10.59 3.05 -0.84
C ALA A 97 11.60 3.30 0.30
N THR A 98 11.45 4.37 1.09
CA THR A 98 12.35 4.66 2.24
C THR A 98 11.87 4.08 3.56
N ILE A 99 10.57 3.77 3.69
CA ILE A 99 9.97 3.24 4.93
C ILE A 99 9.85 1.71 4.93
N ILE A 100 10.01 1.08 3.75
CA ILE A 100 10.04 -0.38 3.52
C ILE A 100 11.49 -0.88 3.53
#